data_AF-A0A6I3KQW1-F1
#
_entry.id   AF-A0A6I3KQW1-F1
#
_cell.length_a   1.000
_cell.length_b   1.000
_cell.length_c   1.000
_cell.angle_alpha   90.00
_cell.angle_beta   90.00
_cell.angle_gamma   90.00
#
_symmetry.space_group_name_H-M   'P 1'
#
loop_
_entity.id
_entity.type
_entity.pdbx_description
1 polymer ?
#
loop_
_entity_poly.entity_id
_entity_poly.type
_entity_poly.pdbx_seq_one_letter_code
_entity_poly.pdbx_strand_id
1 'polypeptide(L)'
;MAADVEAVIAALRVALDEAQKSDETYWKSEAANRWIGLLPGAWSGRWRRLKLHADASGDVYREAFVGHVRAALAFLEASRTQIAPSRKWWPMRHRGGATQTAAKSDPQAGTSARPVNLLRIRKPMPGLH
;
A
#
# COMPACT_ATOMS: atom_id res chain seq x y z
N MET A 1 -11.68 -5.66 -2.58
CA MET A 1 -11.18 -6.86 -1.87
C MET A 1 -11.61 -8.17 -2.50
N ALA A 2 -12.91 -8.53 -2.52
CA ALA A 2 -13.35 -9.73 -3.25
C ALA A 2 -13.16 -9.58 -4.78
N ALA A 3 -13.47 -8.39 -5.33
CA ALA A 3 -13.24 -8.08 -6.74
C ALA A 3 -11.76 -8.17 -7.16
N ASP A 4 -10.83 -7.88 -6.25
CA ASP A 4 -9.38 -7.93 -6.55
C ASP A 4 -8.90 -9.38 -6.68
N VAL A 5 -9.44 -10.28 -5.86
CA VAL A 5 -9.14 -11.72 -5.94
C VAL A 5 -9.74 -12.34 -7.20
N GLU A 6 -10.99 -11.99 -7.54
CA GLU A 6 -11.61 -12.44 -8.78
C GLU A 6 -10.86 -11.94 -10.03
N ALA A 7 -10.37 -10.70 -10.01
CA ALA A 7 -9.53 -10.16 -11.08
C ALA A 7 -8.21 -10.95 -11.23
N VAL A 8 -7.57 -11.33 -10.12
CA VAL A 8 -6.36 -12.17 -10.15
C VAL A 8 -6.68 -13.58 -10.68
N ILE A 9 -7.79 -14.18 -10.24
CA ILE A 9 -8.25 -15.48 -10.75
C ILE A 9 -8.48 -15.40 -12.27
N ALA A 10 -9.14 -14.34 -12.75
CA ALA A 10 -9.37 -14.13 -14.18
C ALA A 10 -8.05 -13.98 -14.95
N ALA A 11 -7.11 -13.18 -14.45
CA ALA A 11 -5.80 -12.99 -15.08
C ALA A 11 -4.98 -14.28 -15.14
N LEU A 12 -5.01 -15.10 -14.07
CA LEU A 12 -4.34 -16.39 -14.04
C LEU A 12 -4.97 -17.40 -15.00
N ARG A 13 -6.29 -17.36 -15.21
CA ARG A 13 -6.97 -18.17 -16.24
C ARG A 13 -6.53 -17.80 -17.65
N VAL A 14 -6.33 -16.50 -17.94
CA VAL A 14 -5.80 -16.06 -19.23
C VAL A 14 -4.38 -16.56 -19.43
N ALA A 15 -3.48 -16.36 -18.46
CA ALA A 15 -2.11 -16.86 -18.54
C ALA A 15 -2.04 -18.39 -18.72
N LEU A 16 -2.97 -19.12 -18.08
CA LEU A 16 -3.09 -20.56 -18.24
C LEU A 16 -3.54 -20.96 -19.66
N ASP A 17 -4.52 -20.25 -20.22
CA ASP A 17 -5.03 -20.49 -21.57
C ASP A 17 -3.95 -20.21 -22.64
N GLU A 18 -3.23 -19.10 -22.51
CA GLU A 18 -2.09 -18.78 -23.38
C GLU A 18 -0.99 -19.84 -23.29
N ALA A 19 -0.63 -20.27 -22.07
CA ALA A 19 0.33 -21.35 -21.88
C ALA A 19 -0.12 -22.66 -22.50
N GLN A 20 -1.41 -22.99 -22.43
CA GLN A 20 -1.94 -24.21 -23.05
C GLN A 20 -1.95 -24.16 -24.59
N LYS A 21 -2.13 -22.98 -25.18
CA LYS A 21 -2.17 -22.81 -26.64
C LYS A 21 -0.79 -22.61 -27.27
N SER A 22 0.20 -22.21 -26.48
CA SER A 22 1.58 -22.02 -26.95
C SER A 22 2.32 -23.34 -27.14
N ASP A 23 3.17 -23.38 -28.16
CA ASP A 23 4.12 -24.47 -28.44
C ASP A 23 5.48 -24.25 -27.74
N GLU A 24 5.64 -23.16 -26.98
CA GLU A 24 6.88 -22.85 -26.28
C GLU A 24 7.17 -23.86 -25.16
N THR A 25 8.39 -24.38 -25.11
CA THR A 25 8.82 -25.32 -24.06
C THR A 25 8.98 -24.63 -22.69
N TYR A 26 9.38 -23.35 -22.70
CA TYR A 26 9.69 -22.58 -21.51
C TYR A 26 8.78 -21.37 -21.42
N TRP A 27 8.38 -21.02 -20.20
CA TRP A 27 7.48 -19.93 -19.90
C TRP A 27 8.05 -19.05 -18.81
N LYS A 28 7.86 -17.73 -18.92
CA LYS A 28 8.29 -16.79 -17.88
C LYS A 28 7.42 -16.95 -16.65
N SER A 29 8.04 -17.28 -15.51
CA SER A 29 7.35 -17.36 -14.22
C SER A 29 6.64 -16.04 -13.83
N GLU A 30 7.16 -14.91 -14.33
CA GLU A 30 6.57 -13.59 -14.15
C GLU A 30 5.14 -13.48 -14.69
N ALA A 31 4.79 -14.23 -15.74
CA ALA A 31 3.46 -14.24 -16.34
C ALA A 31 2.35 -14.55 -15.33
N ALA A 32 2.65 -15.38 -14.32
CA ALA A 32 1.76 -15.65 -13.20
C ALA A 32 2.14 -14.88 -11.92
N ASN A 33 3.45 -14.79 -11.61
CA ASN A 33 3.93 -14.20 -10.35
C ASN A 33 3.54 -12.72 -10.17
N ARG A 34 3.44 -11.96 -11.26
CA ARG A 34 2.99 -10.56 -11.21
C ARG A 34 1.57 -10.42 -10.67
N TRP A 35 0.66 -11.30 -11.08
CA TRP A 35 -0.74 -11.28 -10.65
C TRP A 35 -0.89 -11.78 -9.22
N ILE A 36 -0.14 -12.82 -8.84
CA ILE A 36 -0.10 -13.32 -7.46
C ILE A 36 0.41 -12.23 -6.50
N GLY A 37 1.30 -11.35 -6.97
CA GLY A 37 1.76 -10.18 -6.24
C GLY A 37 0.67 -9.15 -5.91
N LEU A 38 -0.45 -9.15 -6.64
CA LEU A 38 -1.58 -8.24 -6.41
C LEU A 38 -2.60 -8.80 -5.40
N LEU A 39 -2.45 -10.04 -4.95
CA LEU A 39 -3.36 -10.62 -3.97
C LEU A 39 -3.28 -9.88 -2.62
N PRO A 40 -4.41 -9.72 -1.91
CA PRO A 40 -4.43 -9.06 -0.61
C PRO A 40 -3.57 -9.83 0.40
N GLY A 41 -2.57 -9.15 0.99
CA GLY A 41 -1.58 -9.79 1.88
C GLY A 41 -0.36 -10.39 1.16
N ALA A 42 -0.13 -10.04 -0.11
CA ALA A 42 1.12 -10.39 -0.79
C ALA A 42 2.36 -9.84 -0.09
N TRP A 43 2.28 -8.60 0.42
CA TRP A 43 3.38 -7.96 1.16
C TRP A 43 3.74 -8.68 2.47
N SER A 44 2.76 -9.30 3.15
CA SER A 44 2.99 -10.12 4.34
C SER A 44 3.51 -11.53 4.03
N GLY A 45 3.68 -11.86 2.74
CA GLY A 45 4.21 -13.14 2.29
C GLY A 45 3.21 -14.30 2.33
N ARG A 46 1.92 -14.03 2.58
CA ARG A 46 0.85 -15.05 2.64
C ARG A 46 0.82 -15.95 1.39
N TRP A 47 1.13 -15.38 0.23
CA TRP A 47 1.02 -16.05 -1.07
C TRP A 47 2.37 -16.53 -1.62
N ARG A 48 3.45 -16.51 -0.83
CA ARG A 48 4.79 -16.91 -1.32
C ARG A 48 4.80 -18.33 -1.90
N ARG A 49 4.03 -19.25 -1.32
CA ARG A 49 3.91 -20.64 -1.80
C ARG A 49 3.15 -20.79 -3.12
N LEU A 50 2.39 -19.76 -3.52
CA LEU A 50 1.74 -19.73 -4.82
C LEU A 50 2.68 -19.22 -5.92
N LYS A 51 3.80 -18.59 -5.57
CA LYS A 51 4.75 -18.13 -6.59
C LYS A 51 5.49 -19.30 -7.21
N LEU A 52 5.64 -19.24 -8.53
CA LEU A 52 6.50 -20.13 -9.29
C LEU A 52 7.96 -19.81 -8.98
N HIS A 53 8.74 -20.86 -8.74
CA HIS A 53 10.19 -20.78 -8.68
C HIS A 53 10.75 -21.08 -10.06
N ALA A 54 11.40 -20.09 -10.64
CA ALA A 54 12.09 -20.20 -11.91
C ALA A 54 13.58 -20.49 -11.72
N ASP A 55 14.22 -20.86 -12.83
CA ASP A 55 15.67 -20.89 -12.95
C ASP A 55 16.29 -19.48 -12.94
N ALA A 56 17.60 -19.39 -13.16
CA ALA A 56 18.34 -18.13 -13.20
C ALA A 56 17.86 -17.16 -14.29
N SER A 57 17.19 -17.66 -15.34
CA SER A 57 16.66 -16.89 -16.46
C SER A 57 15.21 -16.43 -16.24
N GLY A 58 14.59 -16.84 -15.13
CA GLY A 58 13.18 -16.56 -14.85
C GLY A 58 12.22 -17.50 -15.56
N ASP A 59 12.73 -18.57 -16.16
CA ASP A 59 11.99 -19.54 -16.96
C ASP A 59 11.60 -20.77 -16.14
N VAL A 60 10.47 -21.37 -16.54
CA VAL A 60 9.96 -22.64 -16.04
C VAL A 60 9.48 -23.49 -17.21
N TYR A 61 9.57 -24.81 -17.09
CA TYR A 61 8.95 -25.71 -18.07
C TYR A 61 7.45 -25.42 -18.18
N ARG A 62 6.94 -25.38 -19.41
CA ARG A 62 5.52 -25.14 -19.69
C ARG A 62 4.59 -26.05 -18.90
N GLU A 63 4.91 -27.34 -18.80
CA GLU A 63 4.12 -28.30 -18.03
C GLU A 63 4.08 -27.97 -16.53
N ALA A 64 5.22 -27.56 -15.97
CA ALA A 64 5.32 -27.12 -14.58
C ALA A 64 4.53 -25.82 -14.36
N PHE A 65 4.63 -24.86 -15.28
CA PHE A 65 3.84 -23.63 -15.27
C PHE A 65 2.34 -23.94 -15.27
N VAL A 66 1.87 -24.72 -16.25
CA VAL A 66 0.46 -25.08 -16.42
C VAL A 66 -0.08 -25.83 -15.19
N GLY A 67 0.66 -26.83 -14.70
CA GLY A 67 0.27 -27.61 -13.53
C GLY A 67 0.17 -26.74 -12.27
N HIS A 68 1.17 -25.90 -12.03
CA HIS A 68 1.20 -25.01 -10.88
C HIS A 68 0.09 -23.95 -10.92
N VAL A 69 -0.13 -23.31 -12.07
CA VAL A 69 -1.20 -22.31 -12.23
C VAL A 69 -2.58 -22.93 -12.06
N ARG A 70 -2.82 -24.16 -12.55
CA ARG A 70 -4.06 -24.90 -12.28
C ARG A 70 -4.27 -25.16 -10.79
N ALA A 71 -3.22 -25.61 -10.08
CA ALA A 71 -3.29 -25.84 -8.64
C ALA A 71 -3.52 -24.53 -7.86
N ALA A 72 -2.84 -23.44 -8.26
CA ALA A 72 -3.01 -22.13 -7.65
C ALA A 72 -4.43 -21.58 -7.86
N LEU A 73 -4.99 -21.74 -9.06
CA LEU A 73 -6.39 -21.40 -9.36
C LEU A 73 -7.34 -22.20 -8.47
N ALA A 74 -7.23 -23.53 -8.43
CA ALA A 74 -8.07 -24.38 -7.59
C ALA A 74 -8.01 -23.97 -6.11
N PHE A 75 -6.82 -23.65 -5.60
CA PHE A 75 -6.64 -23.17 -4.23
C PHE A 75 -7.31 -21.82 -3.98
N LEU A 76 -7.11 -20.84 -4.87
CA LEU A 76 -7.73 -19.52 -4.77
C LEU A 76 -9.25 -19.62 -4.85
N GLU A 77 -9.75 -20.51 -5.71
CA GLU A 77 -11.18 -20.77 -5.89
C GLU A 77 -11.82 -21.41 -4.65
N ALA A 78 -11.18 -22.43 -4.08
CA ALA A 78 -11.63 -23.06 -2.84
C ALA A 78 -11.58 -22.09 -1.65
N SER A 79 -10.65 -21.14 -1.67
CA SER A 79 -10.42 -20.19 -0.58
C SER A 79 -11.20 -18.87 -0.75
N ARG A 80 -11.99 -18.68 -1.82
CA ARG A 80 -12.68 -17.41 -2.15
C ARG A 80 -13.38 -16.76 -0.95
N THR A 81 -14.11 -17.54 -0.17
CA THR A 81 -14.87 -17.06 1.00
C THR A 81 -13.98 -16.76 2.22
N GLN A 82 -12.84 -17.44 2.36
CA GLN A 82 -11.88 -17.26 3.46
C GLN A 82 -10.89 -16.12 3.20
N ILE A 83 -10.79 -15.66 1.95
CA ILE A 83 -9.96 -14.51 1.55
C ILE A 83 -10.74 -13.19 1.75
N ALA A 84 -12.06 -13.25 1.96
CA ALA A 84 -12.86 -12.14 2.46
C ALA A 84 -12.34 -11.67 3.84
N PRO A 85 -12.40 -10.37 4.13
CA PRO A 85 -11.37 -9.67 4.87
C PRO A 85 -11.32 -10.05 6.34
N SER A 86 -10.30 -10.81 6.74
CA SER A 86 -9.85 -10.77 8.13
C SER A 86 -9.10 -9.47 8.38
N ARG A 87 -9.85 -8.55 9.01
CA ARG A 87 -9.42 -7.39 9.81
C ARG A 87 -9.00 -6.12 9.06
N LYS A 88 -9.95 -5.17 9.12
CA LYS A 88 -9.77 -3.72 9.39
C LYS A 88 -8.30 -3.33 9.55
N TRP A 89 -7.69 -2.91 8.45
CA TRP A 89 -6.45 -2.16 8.49
C TRP A 89 -6.78 -0.84 9.18
N TRP A 90 -6.27 -0.67 10.39
CA TRP A 90 -6.45 0.52 11.20
C TRP A 90 -6.14 1.76 10.36
N PRO A 91 -6.93 2.84 10.45
CA PRO A 91 -6.52 4.09 9.85
C PRO A 91 -5.22 4.47 10.55
N MET A 92 -4.15 4.58 9.78
CA MET A 92 -2.90 5.13 10.26
C MET A 92 -3.22 6.54 10.74
N ARG A 93 -3.42 6.69 12.06
CA ARG A 93 -3.62 7.99 12.67
C ARG A 93 -2.38 8.80 12.33
N HIS A 94 -2.56 9.81 11.50
CA HIS A 94 -1.67 10.96 11.48
C HIS A 94 -1.58 11.50 12.91
N ARG A 95 -0.55 11.08 13.64
CA ARG A 95 -0.06 11.68 14.87
C ARG A 95 1.30 12.23 14.46
N GLY A 96 1.45 13.49 14.10
CA GLY A 96 1.08 14.65 14.90
C GLY A 96 2.38 15.34 15.25
N GLY A 97 2.79 16.26 14.40
CA GLY A 97 4.03 17.04 14.53
C GLY A 97 3.98 18.31 13.68
N ALA A 98 2.80 18.92 13.57
CA ALA A 98 2.66 20.29 13.12
C ALA A 98 2.19 21.09 14.33
N THR A 99 3.15 21.65 15.07
CA THR A 99 2.89 22.72 16.02
C THR A 99 2.54 23.95 15.18
N GLN A 100 1.30 24.03 14.72
CA GLN A 100 0.70 25.29 14.29
C GLN A 100 -0.21 25.77 15.41
N THR A 101 0.35 26.69 16.18
CA THR A 101 -0.35 27.71 16.94
C THR A 101 -1.54 28.25 16.15
N ALA A 102 -2.76 27.97 16.60
CA ALA A 102 -3.93 28.74 16.22
C ALA A 102 -4.84 28.84 17.44
N ALA A 103 -4.89 30.05 17.96
CA ALA A 103 -5.57 30.44 19.17
C ALA A 103 -7.08 30.10 19.13
N LYS A 104 -7.57 29.54 20.23
CA LYS A 104 -8.97 29.68 20.61
C LYS A 104 -9.11 31.02 21.32
N SER A 105 -9.82 31.95 20.71
CA SER A 105 -10.37 33.12 21.38
C SER A 105 -11.84 33.18 21.00
N ASP A 106 -12.70 32.87 21.97
CA ASP A 106 -14.12 33.22 21.94
C ASP A 106 -14.26 34.76 22.02
N PRO A 107 -15.39 35.33 21.55
CA PRO A 107 -15.54 36.76 21.33
C PRO A 107 -16.00 37.45 22.61
N GLN A 108 -15.29 38.50 23.02
CA GLN A 108 -15.79 39.41 24.04
C GLN A 108 -15.63 40.86 23.58
N ALA A 109 -16.78 41.51 23.44
CA ALA A 109 -16.94 42.90 23.12
C ALA A 109 -16.23 43.79 24.15
N GLY A 110 -15.52 44.81 23.67
CA GLY A 110 -14.90 45.80 24.54
C GLY A 110 -14.00 46.78 23.79
N THR A 111 -14.59 47.94 23.45
CA THR A 111 -13.93 49.25 23.42
C THR A 111 -12.75 49.50 22.48
N SER A 112 -13.06 50.37 21.50
CA SER A 112 -12.16 51.34 20.87
C SER A 112 -10.99 51.81 21.75
N ALA A 113 -9.76 51.63 21.27
CA ALA A 113 -8.67 52.61 21.38
C ALA A 113 -7.43 52.09 20.64
N ARG A 114 -7.02 52.79 19.58
CA ARG A 114 -5.66 52.68 19.04
C ARG A 114 -4.66 53.18 20.09
N PRO A 115 -3.49 52.53 20.22
CA PRO A 115 -2.30 53.28 20.56
C PRO A 115 -1.20 53.05 19.52
N VAL A 116 -0.88 54.15 18.83
CA VAL A 116 0.39 54.40 18.15
C VAL A 116 1.48 54.33 19.22
N ASN A 117 2.34 53.30 19.20
CA ASN A 117 3.44 53.23 20.15
C ASN A 117 4.64 54.00 19.60
N LEU A 118 4.76 55.22 20.10
CA LEU A 118 5.80 56.20 19.88
C LEU A 118 7.15 55.70 20.42
N LEU A 119 8.17 55.84 19.60
CA LEU A 119 9.56 56.00 20.01
C LEU A 119 9.68 56.94 21.23
N ARG A 120 10.02 56.40 22.40
CA ARG A 120 10.64 57.10 23.56
C ARG A 120 11.53 56.09 24.26
N ILE A 121 12.85 56.06 23.99
CA ILE A 121 13.89 56.85 24.67
C ILE A 121 13.71 56.85 26.20
N ARG A 122 14.61 56.17 26.92
CA ARG A 122 15.55 56.75 27.92
C ARG A 122 16.29 55.66 28.73
N LYS A 123 17.62 55.62 28.54
CA LYS A 123 18.73 55.55 29.52
C LYS A 123 18.41 55.11 30.97
N PRO A 124 19.32 54.31 31.55
CA PRO A 124 19.94 54.68 32.83
C PRO A 124 21.46 54.85 32.71
N MET A 125 21.98 55.75 33.55
CA MET A 125 23.38 56.18 33.73
C MET A 125 24.13 55.24 34.72
N PRO A 126 25.17 55.67 35.48
CA PRO A 126 26.58 55.72 35.12
C PRO A 126 27.52 55.01 36.14
N GLY A 127 28.72 54.64 35.69
CA GLY A 127 29.98 54.91 36.43
C GLY A 127 30.51 53.91 37.48
N LEU A 128 31.84 53.98 37.63
CA LEU A 128 32.73 53.48 38.69
C LEU A 128 33.16 52.00 38.51
N HIS A 129 34.42 51.62 38.36
CA HIS A 129 35.73 52.28 38.51
C HIS A 129 36.74 51.56 37.61
#